data_AF-A0A538MS27-F1
#
_entry.id   AF-A0A538MS27-F1
#
_cell.length_a   1.000
_cell.length_b   1.000
_cell.length_c   1.000
_cell.angle_alpha   90.00
_cell.angle_beta   90.00
_cell.angle_gamma   90.00
#
_symmetry.space_group_name_H-M   'P 1'
#
loop_
_entity.id
_entity.type
_entity.pdbx_description
1 polymer ?
#
loop_
_entity_poly.entity_id
_entity_poly.type
_entity_poly.pdbx_seq_one_letter_code
_entity_poly.pdbx_strand_id
1 'polypeptide(L)'
;MGTGLVQRVLRRHHVPPDECGVPAVIAGRLRPLRVPALVLALLATLVSARPVWGADPITVRSATLANVQSGRCLEIFEFNATDNAWISQWSCWGGKNQRWGIVSFPTLDKRVLIRNEHSQKCLEWDSNYRDLLQHDCDYSRQRNQQTWNLEVVSGDPNTVNGSEVVFTNAAFWYGPPCLENYRSLNNDGNLADVSFDSCARAPNQRWRWWW
;
A
#
# COMPACT_ATOMS: atom_id res chain seq x y z
N MET A 1 39.62 6.02 -67.63
CA MET A 1 39.61 6.48 -66.23
C MET A 1 38.39 5.90 -65.54
N GLY A 2 38.56 5.28 -64.37
CA GLY A 2 37.45 5.00 -63.45
C GLY A 2 37.19 3.52 -63.14
N THR A 3 38.07 2.87 -62.39
CA THR A 3 37.75 1.65 -61.62
C THR A 3 37.93 1.93 -60.13
N GLY A 4 36.96 1.47 -59.32
CA GLY A 4 37.12 1.33 -57.87
C GLY A 4 36.26 2.28 -57.02
N LEU A 5 34.99 1.92 -56.78
CA LEU A 5 34.18 2.48 -55.70
C LEU A 5 33.98 1.39 -54.66
N VAL A 6 34.75 1.48 -53.57
CA VAL A 6 34.68 0.57 -52.41
C VAL A 6 33.46 0.96 -51.58
N GLN A 7 32.45 0.10 -51.51
CA GLN A 7 31.32 0.25 -50.60
C GLN A 7 31.80 0.06 -49.15
N ARG A 8 31.74 1.13 -48.37
CA ARG A 8 32.03 1.13 -46.92
C ARG A 8 30.76 0.71 -46.17
N VAL A 9 30.73 -0.54 -45.70
CA VAL A 9 29.68 -1.06 -44.81
C VAL A 9 29.78 -0.32 -43.46
N LEU A 10 28.78 0.48 -43.12
CA LEU A 10 28.66 1.09 -41.80
C LEU A 10 28.14 0.05 -40.81
N ARG A 11 29.02 -0.50 -39.96
CA ARG A 11 28.61 -1.22 -38.75
C ARG A 11 28.12 -0.20 -37.72
N ARG A 12 26.82 -0.25 -37.37
CA ARG A 12 26.32 0.40 -36.16
C ARG A 12 26.85 -0.38 -34.96
N HIS A 13 27.66 0.26 -34.12
CA HIS A 13 27.97 -0.26 -32.81
C HIS A 13 26.77 -0.04 -31.88
N HIS A 14 26.28 -1.14 -31.31
CA HIS A 14 25.29 -1.16 -30.26
C HIS A 14 25.98 -0.70 -28.97
N VAL A 15 25.49 0.38 -28.35
CA VAL A 15 25.98 0.89 -27.06
C VAL A 15 25.01 0.41 -25.97
N PRO A 16 25.42 -0.47 -25.05
CA PRO A 16 24.62 -0.78 -23.87
C PRO A 16 24.68 0.39 -22.86
N PRO A 17 23.60 0.72 -22.15
CA PRO A 17 23.57 1.85 -21.24
C PRO A 17 23.73 1.37 -19.79
N ASP A 18 24.94 0.98 -19.37
CA ASP A 18 25.19 0.75 -17.96
C ASP A 18 26.59 1.25 -17.58
N GLU A 19 26.66 1.80 -16.37
CA GLU A 19 27.86 2.21 -15.63
C GLU A 19 28.26 3.70 -15.72
N CYS A 20 27.54 4.52 -14.92
CA CYS A 20 28.11 5.69 -14.29
C CYS A 20 29.36 5.28 -13.49
N GLY A 21 30.49 5.93 -13.80
CA GLY A 21 31.81 5.56 -13.34
C GLY A 21 31.98 5.48 -11.82
N VAL A 22 32.64 4.41 -11.39
CA VAL A 22 33.39 4.34 -10.13
C VAL A 22 34.87 4.46 -10.50
N PRO A 23 35.65 5.40 -9.94
CA PRO A 23 37.07 5.46 -10.26
C PRO A 23 37.80 4.22 -9.72
N ALA A 24 38.65 3.65 -10.57
CA ALA A 24 39.50 2.50 -10.24
C ALA A 24 40.46 2.84 -9.08
N VAL A 25 40.38 2.07 -7.99
CA VAL A 25 41.32 2.16 -6.87
C VAL A 25 42.58 1.37 -7.23
N ILE A 26 43.72 2.07 -7.36
CA ILE A 26 45.03 1.46 -7.55
C ILE A 26 45.45 0.78 -6.24
N ALA A 27 45.54 -0.54 -6.25
CA ALA A 27 46.02 -1.34 -5.11
C ALA A 27 47.56 -1.25 -4.97
N GLY A 28 48.04 -0.28 -4.21
CA GLY A 28 49.43 -0.25 -3.75
C GLY A 28 49.65 -1.24 -2.59
N ARG A 29 50.68 -2.09 -2.67
CA ARG A 29 51.11 -2.95 -1.55
C ARG A 29 51.64 -2.08 -0.40
N LEU A 30 50.88 -1.98 0.69
CA LEU A 30 51.32 -1.34 1.93
C LEU A 30 52.22 -2.31 2.73
N ARG A 31 53.39 -1.82 3.17
CA ARG A 31 54.24 -2.50 4.15
C ARG A 31 53.65 -2.32 5.55
N PRO A 32 53.63 -3.36 6.43
CA PRO A 32 53.02 -3.22 7.74
C PRO A 32 53.90 -2.37 8.67
N LEU A 33 53.41 -1.21 9.09
CA LEU A 33 53.96 -0.48 10.24
C LEU A 33 53.44 -1.13 11.54
N ARG A 34 54.34 -1.41 12.48
CA ARG A 34 53.98 -1.85 13.83
C ARG A 34 53.44 -0.66 14.61
N VAL A 35 52.13 -0.61 14.84
CA VAL A 35 51.48 0.42 15.66
C VAL A 35 51.32 -0.12 17.10
N PRO A 36 51.74 0.60 18.15
CA PRO A 36 51.54 0.18 19.53
C PRO A 36 50.05 0.20 19.89
N ALA A 37 49.60 -0.77 20.69
CA ALA A 37 48.20 -1.15 20.93
C ALA A 37 47.29 -0.10 21.64
N LEU A 38 47.72 1.16 21.80
CA LEU A 38 46.98 2.18 22.56
C LEU A 38 46.20 3.20 21.70
N VAL A 39 45.99 2.95 20.41
CA VAL A 39 45.15 3.79 19.52
C VAL A 39 43.88 3.04 19.05
N LEU A 40 43.58 1.88 19.64
CA LEU A 40 42.55 0.94 19.18
C LEU A 40 41.13 1.17 19.76
N ALA A 41 40.86 2.27 20.47
CA ALA A 41 39.62 2.43 21.23
C ALA A 41 38.81 3.73 21.00
N LEU A 42 39.04 4.49 19.93
CA LEU A 42 38.33 5.76 19.69
C LEU A 42 37.59 5.91 18.35
N LEU A 43 37.47 4.84 17.55
CA LEU A 43 36.80 4.89 16.23
C LEU A 43 35.82 3.73 15.99
N ALA A 44 35.03 3.33 17.01
CA ALA A 44 34.00 2.30 16.84
C ALA A 44 32.68 2.65 17.54
N THR A 45 32.20 3.87 17.38
CA THR A 45 30.76 4.17 17.55
C THR A 45 30.20 4.67 16.23
N LEU A 46 30.24 3.83 15.20
CA LEU A 46 29.28 3.97 14.12
C LEU A 46 27.94 3.52 14.70
N VAL A 47 27.22 4.45 15.33
CA VAL A 47 25.76 4.33 15.41
C VAL A 47 25.33 4.10 13.96
N SER A 48 24.78 2.92 13.66
CA SER A 48 24.06 2.77 12.40
C SER A 48 22.86 3.71 12.51
N ALA A 49 23.04 4.97 12.09
CA ALA A 49 21.94 5.84 11.80
C ALA A 49 21.23 5.13 10.64
N ARG A 50 20.20 4.34 10.96
CA ARG A 50 19.30 3.86 9.93
C ARG A 50 18.86 5.11 9.20
N PRO A 51 19.05 5.20 7.87
CA PRO A 51 18.48 6.30 7.12
C PRO A 51 17.00 6.40 7.52
N VAL A 52 16.58 7.48 8.19
CA VAL A 52 15.15 7.79 8.40
C VAL A 52 14.64 8.30 7.06
N TRP A 53 14.62 7.42 6.06
CA TRP A 53 14.00 7.70 4.77
C TRP A 53 12.57 7.23 4.89
N GLY A 54 11.73 8.14 5.42
CA GLY A 54 10.32 7.90 5.67
C GLY A 54 10.02 7.77 7.14
N ALA A 55 9.21 8.68 7.68
CA ALA A 55 8.50 8.38 8.90
C ALA A 55 7.70 7.09 8.69
N ASP A 56 7.72 6.20 9.69
CA ASP A 56 6.87 5.02 9.70
C ASP A 56 5.43 5.47 9.48
N PRO A 57 4.65 4.74 8.66
CA PRO A 57 3.28 5.12 8.42
C PRO A 57 2.50 5.06 9.73
N ILE A 58 1.76 6.14 10.02
CA ILE A 58 1.02 6.26 11.27
C ILE A 58 -0.23 5.41 11.14
N THR A 59 -0.31 4.33 11.91
CA THR A 59 -1.57 3.61 12.08
C THR A 59 -2.38 4.33 13.16
N VAL A 60 -3.45 5.01 12.76
CA VAL A 60 -4.44 5.49 13.71
C VAL A 60 -5.29 4.28 14.09
N ARG A 61 -5.36 3.99 15.39
CA ARG A 61 -6.07 2.86 16.05
C ARG A 61 -7.08 2.10 15.17
N SER A 62 -6.97 0.77 15.13
CA SER A 62 -7.91 -0.08 14.42
C SER A 62 -9.31 -0.04 15.02
N ALA A 63 -10.31 0.08 14.15
CA ALA A 63 -11.72 0.09 14.48
C ALA A 63 -12.50 -0.74 13.45
N THR A 64 -13.75 -1.03 13.76
CA THR A 64 -14.61 -1.74 12.83
C THR A 64 -15.27 -0.75 11.86
N LEU A 65 -15.45 -1.18 10.60
CA LEU A 65 -16.11 -0.41 9.55
C LEU A 65 -17.47 -1.02 9.25
N ALA A 66 -18.54 -0.41 9.73
CA ALA A 66 -19.91 -0.86 9.49
C ALA A 66 -20.51 -0.15 8.28
N ASN A 67 -21.05 -0.90 7.31
CA ASN A 67 -21.74 -0.32 6.18
C ASN A 67 -23.07 0.31 6.63
N VAL A 68 -23.37 1.52 6.15
CA VAL A 68 -24.54 2.28 6.62
C VAL A 68 -25.86 1.64 6.13
N GLN A 69 -25.87 0.98 4.98
CA GLN A 69 -27.08 0.33 4.46
C GLN A 69 -27.36 -1.04 5.09
N SER A 70 -26.34 -1.89 5.22
CA SER A 70 -26.55 -3.25 5.75
C SER A 70 -26.43 -3.34 7.27
N GLY A 71 -25.75 -2.38 7.91
CA GLY A 71 -25.36 -2.47 9.33
C GLY A 71 -24.33 -3.57 9.62
N ARG A 72 -23.77 -4.22 8.59
CA ARG A 72 -22.75 -5.26 8.70
C ARG A 72 -21.36 -4.68 8.59
N CYS A 73 -20.39 -5.38 9.16
CA CYS A 73 -19.02 -4.93 9.29
C CYS A 73 -18.12 -5.58 8.25
N LEU A 74 -17.25 -4.77 7.65
CA LEU A 74 -16.21 -5.19 6.73
C LEU A 74 -15.31 -6.23 7.41
N GLU A 75 -15.07 -7.36 6.76
CA GLU A 75 -14.23 -8.41 7.32
C GLU A 75 -13.41 -9.18 6.29
N ILE A 76 -12.38 -9.85 6.77
CA ILE A 76 -11.75 -10.95 6.04
C ILE A 76 -12.60 -12.21 6.23
N PHE A 77 -13.05 -12.79 5.12
CA PHE A 77 -13.84 -14.02 5.14
C PHE A 77 -13.07 -15.16 5.82
N GLU A 78 -13.75 -15.87 6.73
CA GLU A 78 -13.21 -17.03 7.47
C GLU A 78 -11.88 -16.80 8.18
N PHE A 79 -11.54 -15.55 8.55
CA PHE A 79 -10.25 -15.22 9.18
C PHE A 79 -9.02 -15.59 8.32
N ASN A 80 -9.22 -15.85 7.03
CA ASN A 80 -8.15 -16.35 6.19
C ASN A 80 -7.05 -15.29 6.04
N ALA A 81 -5.87 -15.53 6.59
CA ALA A 81 -4.77 -14.56 6.61
C ALA A 81 -3.84 -14.64 5.38
N THR A 82 -4.16 -15.46 4.37
CA THR A 82 -3.36 -15.56 3.14
C THR A 82 -3.58 -14.36 2.23
N ASP A 83 -2.62 -14.12 1.34
CA ASP A 83 -2.85 -13.22 0.20
C ASP A 83 -4.04 -13.70 -0.64
N ASN A 84 -4.69 -12.74 -1.27
CA ASN A 84 -5.88 -12.94 -2.09
C ASN A 84 -7.09 -13.51 -1.34
N ALA A 85 -7.06 -13.53 0.01
CA ALA A 85 -8.23 -13.86 0.79
C ALA A 85 -9.31 -12.78 0.62
N TRP A 86 -10.56 -13.23 0.55
CA TRP A 86 -11.69 -12.41 0.15
C TRP A 86 -12.14 -11.50 1.27
N ILE A 87 -12.64 -10.34 0.88
CA ILE A 87 -13.25 -9.38 1.77
C ILE A 87 -14.76 -9.49 1.66
N SER A 88 -15.44 -9.51 2.79
CA SER A 88 -16.89 -9.66 2.86
C SER A 88 -17.47 -8.75 3.96
N GLN A 89 -18.76 -8.92 4.26
CA GLN A 89 -19.36 -8.32 5.46
C GLN A 89 -20.10 -9.35 6.29
N TRP A 90 -20.01 -9.19 7.60
CA TRP A 90 -20.69 -10.01 8.59
C TRP A 90 -21.38 -9.19 9.65
N SER A 91 -22.20 -9.83 10.48
CA SER A 91 -22.64 -9.24 11.74
C SER A 91 -21.44 -8.70 12.51
N CYS A 92 -21.59 -7.49 13.04
CA CYS A 92 -20.54 -6.82 13.79
C CYS A 92 -20.40 -7.46 15.17
N TRP A 93 -19.23 -8.02 15.47
CA TRP A 93 -18.93 -8.58 16.80
C TRP A 93 -17.54 -8.20 17.31
N GLY A 94 -16.79 -7.39 16.55
CA GLY A 94 -15.51 -6.82 16.99
C GLY A 94 -14.33 -7.79 16.87
N GLY A 95 -14.49 -8.90 16.15
CA GLY A 95 -13.39 -9.82 15.82
C GLY A 95 -12.23 -9.09 15.13
N LYS A 96 -10.99 -9.55 15.34
CA LYS A 96 -9.80 -8.89 14.75
C LYS A 96 -9.83 -8.87 13.22
N ASN A 97 -10.47 -9.85 12.58
CA ASN A 97 -10.69 -9.88 11.13
C ASN A 97 -11.66 -8.79 10.66
N GLN A 98 -12.46 -8.19 11.56
CA GLN A 98 -13.37 -7.06 11.31
C GLN A 98 -12.79 -5.71 11.71
N ARG A 99 -11.54 -5.66 12.20
CA ARG A 99 -10.89 -4.43 12.67
C ARG A 99 -9.84 -3.98 11.66
N TRP A 100 -9.97 -2.73 11.26
CA TRP A 100 -9.19 -2.11 10.20
C TRP A 100 -8.54 -0.83 10.72
N GLY A 101 -7.23 -0.71 10.52
CA GLY A 101 -6.44 0.46 10.85
C GLY A 101 -6.18 1.31 9.61
N ILE A 102 -6.28 2.63 9.78
CA ILE A 102 -5.90 3.58 8.73
C ILE A 102 -4.42 3.88 8.88
N VAL A 103 -3.67 3.52 7.83
CA VAL A 103 -2.24 3.70 7.72
C VAL A 103 -2.00 4.92 6.85
N SER A 104 -1.62 6.04 7.46
CA SER A 104 -1.39 7.30 6.75
C SER A 104 0.07 7.48 6.39
N PHE A 105 0.31 8.10 5.24
CA PHE A 105 1.63 8.53 4.82
C PHE A 105 1.85 10.01 5.16
N PRO A 106 3.08 10.43 5.49
CA PRO A 106 3.42 11.83 5.74
C PRO A 106 3.53 12.62 4.42
N THR A 107 2.51 12.52 3.56
CA THR A 107 2.48 13.10 2.21
C THR A 107 1.30 14.07 2.07
N LEU A 108 1.45 15.06 1.19
CA LEU A 108 0.43 16.10 0.94
C LEU A 108 -0.87 15.55 0.32
N ASP A 109 -0.82 14.37 -0.28
CA ASP A 109 -1.94 13.76 -1.00
C ASP A 109 -2.92 12.99 -0.11
N LYS A 110 -2.66 12.88 1.21
CA LYS A 110 -3.55 12.31 2.24
C LYS A 110 -4.11 10.91 1.92
N ARG A 111 -3.46 10.16 1.04
CA ARG A 111 -3.84 8.78 0.71
C ARG A 111 -3.46 7.85 1.86
N VAL A 112 -4.21 6.77 2.00
CA VAL A 112 -4.05 5.81 3.10
C VAL A 112 -3.99 4.37 2.58
N LEU A 113 -3.40 3.49 3.37
CA LEU A 113 -3.72 2.06 3.31
C LEU A 113 -4.76 1.72 4.39
N ILE A 114 -5.54 0.68 4.14
CA ILE A 114 -6.50 0.14 5.11
C ILE A 114 -5.99 -1.25 5.49
N ARG A 115 -5.48 -1.39 6.71
CA ARG A 115 -4.77 -2.59 7.16
C ARG A 115 -5.60 -3.38 8.16
N ASN A 116 -5.75 -4.67 7.94
CA ASN A 116 -6.49 -5.51 8.87
C ASN A 116 -5.68 -5.83 10.13
N GLU A 117 -6.33 -5.84 11.29
CA GLU A 117 -5.68 -6.13 12.57
C GLU A 117 -5.33 -7.62 12.75
N HIS A 118 -6.09 -8.54 12.16
CA HIS A 118 -5.80 -9.97 12.24
C HIS A 118 -4.65 -10.38 11.33
N SER A 119 -4.78 -10.13 10.03
CA SER A 119 -3.82 -10.61 9.03
C SER A 119 -2.60 -9.72 8.86
N GLN A 120 -2.66 -8.47 9.34
CA GLN A 120 -1.64 -7.44 9.14
C GLN A 120 -1.42 -7.06 7.65
N LYS A 121 -2.33 -7.49 6.76
CA LYS A 121 -2.36 -7.22 5.32
C LYS A 121 -3.28 -6.06 4.98
N CYS A 122 -3.12 -5.53 3.77
CA CYS A 122 -3.82 -4.33 3.31
C CYS A 122 -4.96 -4.68 2.36
N LEU A 123 -6.03 -3.89 2.44
CA LEU A 123 -7.16 -3.95 1.53
C LEU A 123 -6.71 -3.57 0.12
N GLU A 124 -6.97 -4.45 -0.83
CA GLU A 124 -6.59 -4.31 -2.22
C GLU A 124 -7.80 -4.51 -3.13
N TRP A 125 -7.85 -3.70 -4.18
CA TRP A 125 -8.73 -3.94 -5.31
C TRP A 125 -7.98 -4.74 -6.38
N ASP A 126 -8.39 -5.98 -6.66
CA ASP A 126 -7.77 -6.74 -7.75
C ASP A 126 -8.56 -6.55 -9.05
N SER A 127 -7.90 -5.94 -10.05
CA SER A 127 -8.44 -5.79 -11.40
C SER A 127 -8.74 -7.10 -12.13
N ASN A 128 -8.09 -8.21 -11.76
CA ASN A 128 -8.25 -9.52 -12.37
C ASN A 128 -9.54 -10.21 -11.91
N TYR A 129 -9.81 -10.16 -10.60
CA TYR A 129 -11.04 -10.73 -10.02
C TYR A 129 -12.21 -9.73 -9.98
N ARG A 130 -11.93 -8.43 -10.20
CA ARG A 130 -12.89 -7.33 -10.00
C ARG A 130 -13.51 -7.37 -8.60
N ASP A 131 -12.69 -7.71 -7.63
CA ASP A 131 -13.12 -7.95 -6.26
C ASP A 131 -12.13 -7.36 -5.26
N LEU A 132 -12.55 -7.32 -4.00
CA LEU A 132 -11.77 -6.89 -2.87
C LEU A 132 -11.12 -8.09 -2.19
N LEU A 133 -9.81 -7.97 -2.05
CA LEU A 133 -9.00 -8.96 -1.36
C LEU A 133 -8.05 -8.27 -0.40
N GLN A 134 -7.34 -9.08 0.37
CA GLN A 134 -6.16 -8.60 1.07
C GLN A 134 -4.88 -9.08 0.39
N HIS A 135 -3.84 -8.27 0.49
CA HIS A 135 -2.48 -8.67 0.11
C HIS A 135 -1.47 -8.02 1.05
N ASP A 136 -0.25 -8.53 1.09
CA ASP A 136 0.88 -7.85 1.73
C ASP A 136 0.93 -6.36 1.35
N CYS A 137 1.07 -5.51 2.37
CA CYS A 137 1.00 -4.06 2.24
C CYS A 137 2.18 -3.49 1.44
N ASP A 138 1.86 -2.75 0.39
CA ASP A 138 2.79 -1.93 -0.38
C ASP A 138 2.93 -0.53 0.25
N TYR A 139 4.05 -0.32 0.94
CA TYR A 139 4.39 0.96 1.57
C TYR A 139 5.19 1.90 0.65
N SER A 140 5.34 1.59 -0.63
CA SER A 140 6.10 2.40 -1.61
C SER A 140 5.51 3.80 -1.85
N ARG A 141 4.35 4.11 -1.24
CA ARG A 141 3.57 5.36 -1.39
C ARG A 141 3.08 5.60 -2.83
N GLN A 142 3.27 4.62 -3.71
CA GLN A 142 2.81 4.71 -5.08
C GLN A 142 1.29 4.67 -5.11
N ARG A 143 0.72 5.26 -6.16
CA ARG A 143 -0.70 5.15 -6.44
C ARG A 143 -0.93 3.78 -7.06
N ASN A 144 -1.50 2.89 -6.28
CA ASN A 144 -1.75 1.51 -6.65
C ASN A 144 -3.11 1.05 -6.12
N GLN A 145 -3.40 -0.22 -6.36
CA GLN A 145 -4.63 -0.90 -5.99
C GLN A 145 -4.89 -1.01 -4.47
N GLN A 146 -3.88 -0.73 -3.64
CA GLN A 146 -3.97 -0.75 -2.18
C GLN A 146 -4.07 0.65 -1.55
N THR A 147 -3.99 1.71 -2.37
CA THR A 147 -4.10 3.09 -1.89
C THR A 147 -5.51 3.62 -2.01
N TRP A 148 -5.97 4.29 -0.96
CA TRP A 148 -7.36 4.74 -0.81
C TRP A 148 -7.41 6.23 -0.51
N ASN A 149 -8.38 6.92 -1.08
CA ASN A 149 -8.78 8.24 -0.61
C ASN A 149 -9.92 8.06 0.38
N LEU A 150 -9.86 8.79 1.50
CA LEU A 150 -10.88 8.81 2.54
C LEU A 150 -11.57 10.17 2.51
N GLU A 151 -12.88 10.18 2.23
CA GLU A 151 -13.73 11.36 2.31
C GLU A 151 -14.67 11.20 3.51
N VAL A 152 -14.65 12.16 4.45
CA VAL A 152 -15.65 12.22 5.52
C VAL A 152 -16.91 12.86 4.97
N VAL A 153 -18.02 12.12 4.95
CA VAL A 153 -19.30 12.59 4.38
C VAL A 153 -20.30 13.06 5.44
N SER A 154 -20.17 12.59 6.69
CA SER A 154 -20.93 13.11 7.82
C SER A 154 -20.21 12.84 9.14
N GLY A 155 -20.33 13.74 10.11
CA GLY A 155 -19.64 13.67 11.41
C GLY A 155 -18.58 14.76 11.56
N ASP A 156 -17.79 14.70 12.63
CA ASP A 156 -16.67 15.61 12.85
C ASP A 156 -15.41 15.03 12.16
N PRO A 157 -14.81 15.73 11.17
CA PRO A 157 -13.62 15.25 10.46
C PRO A 157 -12.39 15.06 11.36
N ASN A 158 -12.41 15.63 12.57
CA ASN A 158 -11.34 15.47 13.56
C ASN A 158 -11.58 14.29 14.51
N THR A 159 -12.75 13.64 14.43
CA THR A 159 -13.06 12.45 15.22
C THR A 159 -13.40 11.30 14.29
N VAL A 160 -12.65 10.21 14.39
CA VAL A 160 -13.00 8.97 13.70
C VAL A 160 -14.22 8.29 14.33
N ASN A 161 -14.68 8.70 15.53
CA ASN A 161 -15.76 8.01 16.21
C ASN A 161 -17.14 8.45 15.70
N GLY A 162 -17.91 7.54 15.10
CA GLY A 162 -19.25 7.81 14.58
C GLY A 162 -19.29 8.56 13.24
N SER A 163 -18.15 9.07 12.76
CA SER A 163 -18.03 9.66 11.43
C SER A 163 -18.26 8.61 10.36
N GLU A 164 -18.94 9.03 9.30
CA GLU A 164 -19.16 8.21 8.12
C GLU A 164 -18.22 8.65 7.02
N VAL A 165 -17.60 7.65 6.40
CA VAL A 165 -16.58 7.82 5.40
C VAL A 165 -16.98 7.10 4.12
N VAL A 166 -16.52 7.67 3.02
CA VAL A 166 -16.54 7.05 1.70
C VAL A 166 -15.08 6.79 1.31
N PHE A 167 -14.80 5.56 0.91
CA PHE A 167 -13.49 5.18 0.42
C PHE A 167 -13.52 5.09 -1.09
N THR A 168 -12.54 5.70 -1.75
CA THR A 168 -12.35 5.57 -3.19
C THR A 168 -10.98 5.02 -3.48
N ASN A 169 -10.88 4.07 -4.42
CA ASN A 169 -9.57 3.50 -4.74
C ASN A 169 -8.76 4.49 -5.57
N ALA A 170 -7.55 4.80 -5.10
CA ALA A 170 -6.71 5.82 -5.70
C ALA A 170 -6.08 5.35 -7.01
N ALA A 171 -6.07 4.06 -7.37
CA ALA A 171 -5.58 3.59 -8.67
C ALA A 171 -6.37 4.20 -9.85
N PHE A 172 -7.60 4.64 -9.61
CA PHE A 172 -8.47 5.24 -10.62
C PHE A 172 -8.35 6.76 -10.62
N TRP A 173 -8.07 7.33 -11.80
CA TRP A 173 -7.77 8.76 -11.96
C TRP A 173 -9.00 9.63 -12.25
N TYR A 174 -10.05 9.05 -12.84
CA TYR A 174 -11.27 9.77 -13.24
C TYR A 174 -12.48 9.03 -12.71
N GLY A 175 -13.18 9.64 -11.73
CA GLY A 175 -14.33 9.04 -11.07
C GLY A 175 -13.98 7.71 -10.39
N PRO A 176 -13.07 7.71 -9.39
CA PRO A 176 -12.67 6.47 -8.75
C PRO A 176 -13.89 5.79 -8.15
N PRO A 177 -14.04 4.47 -8.29
CA PRO A 177 -15.18 3.79 -7.75
C PRO A 177 -15.12 3.80 -6.23
N CYS A 178 -16.30 3.76 -5.62
CA CYS A 178 -16.50 3.76 -4.19
C CYS A 178 -16.52 2.34 -3.67
N LEU A 179 -15.85 2.12 -2.55
CA LEU A 179 -16.04 0.91 -1.76
C LEU A 179 -17.52 0.80 -1.39
N GLU A 180 -18.18 -0.25 -1.87
CA GLU A 180 -19.61 -0.38 -1.73
C GLU A 180 -20.07 -1.78 -1.35
N ASN A 181 -21.30 -1.83 -0.87
CA ASN A 181 -22.06 -3.05 -0.74
C ASN A 181 -22.86 -3.29 -2.02
N TYR A 182 -22.45 -4.28 -2.83
CA TYR A 182 -22.91 -4.48 -4.21
C TYR A 182 -24.12 -5.42 -4.34
N ARG A 183 -24.36 -6.30 -3.37
CA ARG A 183 -25.57 -7.14 -3.36
C ARG A 183 -26.37 -6.97 -2.09
N SER A 184 -27.58 -6.46 -2.27
CA SER A 184 -28.70 -6.71 -1.38
C SER A 184 -28.85 -8.21 -1.16
N LEU A 185 -28.44 -8.68 0.03
CA LEU A 185 -28.94 -9.85 0.75
C LEU A 185 -29.30 -11.06 -0.15
N ASN A 186 -28.32 -11.93 -0.42
CA ASN A 186 -28.67 -13.34 -0.60
C ASN A 186 -28.93 -13.93 0.80
N ASN A 187 -30.05 -14.62 0.95
CA ASN A 187 -30.59 -15.15 2.21
C ASN A 187 -29.72 -16.27 2.86
N ASP A 188 -28.51 -16.49 2.39
CA ASP A 188 -27.67 -17.61 2.77
C ASP A 188 -26.82 -17.29 4.00
N GLY A 189 -26.97 -16.09 4.56
CA GLY A 189 -26.26 -15.63 5.74
C GLY A 189 -24.78 -15.34 5.49
N ASN A 190 -24.13 -16.01 4.52
CA ASN A 190 -22.69 -16.30 4.57
C ASN A 190 -21.75 -15.33 3.84
N LEU A 191 -22.21 -14.53 2.88
CA LEU A 191 -21.36 -13.56 2.16
C LEU A 191 -22.18 -12.34 1.74
N ALA A 192 -21.88 -11.17 2.30
CA ALA A 192 -22.26 -9.90 1.70
C ALA A 192 -21.05 -9.41 0.89
N ASP A 193 -21.15 -9.53 -0.44
CA ASP A 193 -20.09 -9.11 -1.36
C ASP A 193 -19.86 -7.61 -1.22
N VAL A 194 -18.61 -7.25 -0.93
CA VAL A 194 -18.13 -5.88 -1.00
C VAL A 194 -17.56 -5.70 -2.40
N SER A 195 -17.90 -4.61 -3.08
CA SER A 195 -17.42 -4.34 -4.43
C SER A 195 -17.18 -2.86 -4.63
N PHE A 196 -17.20 -2.46 -5.89
CA PHE A 196 -16.92 -1.12 -6.36
C PHE A 196 -17.86 -0.72 -7.49
N ASP A 197 -18.50 0.43 -7.31
CA ASP A 197 -19.28 1.09 -8.36
C ASP A 197 -19.01 2.60 -8.33
N SER A 198 -19.53 3.28 -9.33
CA SER A 198 -19.61 4.72 -9.43
C SER A 198 -20.01 5.37 -8.10
N CYS A 199 -19.21 6.34 -7.67
CA CYS A 199 -19.43 7.05 -6.43
C CYS A 199 -20.64 7.97 -6.48
N ALA A 200 -21.74 7.53 -5.87
CA ALA A 200 -22.93 8.34 -5.62
C ALA A 200 -23.04 8.79 -4.15
N ARG A 201 -22.15 8.33 -3.26
CA ARG A 201 -22.21 8.52 -1.80
C ARG A 201 -23.52 7.98 -1.19
N ALA A 202 -24.09 6.96 -1.83
CA ALA A 202 -25.31 6.30 -1.36
C ALA A 202 -25.06 5.53 -0.05
N PRO A 203 -26.10 5.19 0.73
CA PRO A 203 -25.93 4.46 1.99
C PRO A 203 -25.11 3.15 1.89
N ASN A 204 -25.17 2.42 0.78
CA ASN A 204 -24.32 1.23 0.55
C ASN A 204 -22.84 1.58 0.32
N GLN A 205 -22.49 2.84 0.07
CA GLN A 205 -21.13 3.31 -0.20
C GLN A 205 -20.52 4.04 1.01
N ARG A 206 -21.30 4.18 2.09
CA ARG A 206 -20.92 4.87 3.32
C ARG A 206 -20.59 3.85 4.39
N TRP A 207 -19.48 4.08 5.08
CA TRP A 207 -18.97 3.22 6.13
C TRP A 207 -18.81 4.04 7.40
N ARG A 208 -19.37 3.56 8.50
CA ARG A 208 -19.30 4.19 9.80
C ARG A 208 -18.28 3.47 10.66
N TRP A 209 -17.43 4.22 11.33
CA TRP A 209 -16.55 3.68 12.36
C TRP A 209 -17.35 3.22 13.57
N TRP A 210 -17.08 1.99 14.02
CA TRP A 210 -17.72 1.32 15.13
C TRP A 210 -16.66 0.72 16.08
N TRP A 211 -16.92 0.76 17.39
CA TRP A 211 -16.01 0.30 18.45
C TRP A 211 -16.73 -0.67 19.38
#